data_AF-A0A8H5JZ81-F1
#
_entry.id   AF-A0A8H5JZ81-F1
#
_cell.length_a   1.000
_cell.length_b   1.000
_cell.length_c   1.000
_cell.angle_alpha   90.00
_cell.angle_beta   90.00
_cell.angle_gamma   90.00
#
_symmetry.space_group_name_H-M   'P 1'
#
loop_
_entity.id
_entity.type
_entity.pdbx_description
1 polymer ?
#
loop_
_entity_poly.entity_id
_entity_poly.type
_entity_poly.pdbx_seq_one_letter_code
_entity_poly.pdbx_strand_id
1 'polypeptide(L)'
;MSFCFSPPRPVKYLHYLSVKYVRGYVVWAGLLQNWHPQAGYEIWQLNAERELYKRRWFEWWDNFGIGCLITPPNATPAVPHRGMYNAYSSCGYTFMFNLLDYTAGVLPVTHVDKTRDQLP
;
A
#
# COMPACT_ATOMS: atom_id res chain seq x y z
N MET A 1 -8.98 -1.69 -13.80
CA MET A 1 -7.79 -2.55 -13.57
C MET A 1 -7.37 -3.39 -14.79
N SER A 2 -8.26 -3.73 -15.72
CA SER A 2 -7.95 -4.58 -16.91
C SER A 2 -6.78 -4.05 -17.77
N PHE A 3 -6.69 -2.73 -17.96
CA PHE A 3 -5.58 -2.11 -18.70
C PHE A 3 -4.21 -2.30 -18.04
N CYS A 4 -4.15 -2.59 -16.74
CA CYS A 4 -2.87 -2.77 -16.05
C CYS A 4 -2.30 -4.19 -16.20
N PHE A 5 -3.13 -5.18 -16.52
CA PHE A 5 -2.72 -6.58 -16.61
C PHE A 5 -2.64 -7.08 -18.05
N SER A 6 -3.52 -6.63 -18.94
CA SER A 6 -3.67 -7.14 -20.31
C SER A 6 -2.61 -6.70 -21.34
N PRO A 7 -2.11 -5.44 -21.38
CA PRO A 7 -1.30 -4.99 -22.51
C PRO A 7 0.15 -5.53 -22.50
N PRO A 8 0.86 -5.49 -23.64
CA PRO A 8 2.27 -5.87 -23.71
C PRO A 8 3.18 -5.01 -22.81
N ARG A 9 4.33 -5.57 -22.41
CA ARG A 9 5.29 -4.89 -21.50
C ARG A 9 5.72 -3.48 -21.95
N PRO A 10 6.02 -3.20 -23.24
CA PRO A 10 6.41 -1.85 -23.65
C PRO A 10 5.32 -0.81 -23.39
N VAL A 11 4.05 -1.17 -23.59
CA VAL A 11 2.90 -0.28 -23.34
C VAL A 11 2.77 0.01 -21.85
N LYS A 12 2.93 -1.02 -21.00
CA LYS A 12 2.93 -0.86 -19.54
C LYS A 12 4.07 0.04 -19.07
N TYR A 13 5.26 -0.09 -19.67
CA TYR A 13 6.41 0.73 -19.35
C TYR A 13 6.19 2.20 -19.74
N LEU A 14 5.65 2.48 -20.92
CA LEU A 14 5.27 3.84 -21.32
C LEU A 14 4.21 4.43 -20.37
N HIS A 15 3.23 3.64 -19.95
CA HIS A 15 2.25 4.06 -18.96
C HIS A 15 2.91 4.37 -17.61
N TYR A 16 3.84 3.54 -17.13
CA TYR A 16 4.65 3.82 -15.95
C TYR A 16 5.40 5.16 -16.07
N LEU A 17 6.09 5.41 -17.19
CA LEU A 17 6.82 6.65 -17.44
C LEU A 17 5.88 7.86 -17.44
N SER A 18 4.72 7.76 -18.09
CA SER A 18 3.71 8.82 -18.08
C SER A 18 3.20 9.11 -16.66
N VAL A 19 2.91 8.08 -15.87
CA VAL A 19 2.46 8.25 -14.47
C VAL A 19 3.55 8.88 -13.61
N LYS A 20 4.81 8.49 -13.81
CA LYS A 20 5.95 9.00 -13.04
C LYS A 20 6.30 10.45 -13.38
N TYR A 21 6.47 10.76 -14.67
CA TYR A 21 7.04 12.03 -15.12
C TYR A 21 5.99 13.07 -15.53
N VAL A 22 4.84 12.65 -16.06
CA VAL A 22 3.79 13.58 -16.49
C VAL A 22 2.80 13.84 -15.36
N ARG A 23 2.34 12.79 -14.66
CA ARG A 23 1.36 12.92 -13.57
C ARG A 23 1.99 13.15 -12.19
N GLY A 24 3.27 12.81 -12.00
CA GLY A 24 3.98 13.01 -10.74
C GLY A 24 3.57 12.07 -9.59
N TYR A 25 2.81 11.00 -9.85
CA TYR A 25 2.36 10.08 -8.79
C TYR A 25 3.42 9.02 -8.50
N VAL A 26 4.37 9.36 -7.63
CA VAL A 26 5.54 8.52 -7.33
C VAL A 26 5.19 7.15 -6.73
N VAL A 27 4.25 7.10 -5.78
CA VAL A 27 3.83 5.85 -5.13
C VAL A 27 3.14 4.92 -6.13
N TRP A 28 2.23 5.49 -6.94
CA TRP A 28 1.52 4.73 -7.96
C TRP A 28 2.46 4.25 -9.07
N ALA A 29 3.40 5.08 -9.50
CA ALA A 29 4.43 4.69 -10.46
C ALA A 29 5.27 3.51 -9.95
N GLY A 30 5.63 3.50 -8.66
CA GLY A 30 6.37 2.39 -8.05
C GLY A 30 5.61 1.06 -8.13
N LEU A 31 4.30 1.07 -7.92
CA LEU A 31 3.47 -0.14 -8.08
C LEU A 31 3.41 -0.60 -9.54
N LEU A 32 3.24 0.32 -10.48
CA LEU A 32 3.16 0.01 -11.91
C LEU A 32 4.45 -0.56 -12.49
N GLN A 33 5.61 -0.21 -11.91
CA GLN A 33 6.92 -0.61 -12.43
C GLN A 33 7.06 -2.14 -12.57
N ASN A 34 6.55 -2.88 -11.59
CA ASN A 34 6.70 -4.34 -11.51
C ASN A 34 5.42 -5.10 -11.91
N TRP A 35 4.44 -4.44 -12.55
CA TRP A 35 3.17 -5.07 -12.98
C TRP A 35 3.28 -5.88 -14.27
N HIS A 36 4.19 -6.85 -14.26
CA HIS A 36 4.41 -7.84 -15.30
C HIS A 36 4.81 -9.19 -14.69
N PRO A 37 4.72 -10.29 -15.45
CA PRO A 37 5.25 -11.57 -14.98
C PRO A 37 6.73 -11.44 -14.61
N GLN A 38 7.10 -11.97 -13.46
CA GLN A 38 8.47 -11.97 -12.95
C GLN A 38 9.10 -13.35 -13.08
N ALA A 39 10.40 -13.38 -13.35
CA ALA A 39 11.17 -14.62 -13.36
C ALA A 39 11.44 -15.10 -11.93
N GLY A 40 11.75 -16.38 -11.78
CA GLY A 40 12.01 -16.98 -10.46
C GLY A 40 13.10 -16.24 -9.67
N TYR A 41 14.21 -15.87 -10.32
CA TYR A 41 15.30 -15.14 -9.64
C TYR A 41 14.87 -13.74 -9.18
N GLU A 42 14.00 -13.04 -9.92
CA GLU A 42 13.49 -11.71 -9.54
C GLU A 42 12.62 -11.81 -8.28
N ILE A 43 11.79 -12.86 -8.21
CA ILE A 43 10.97 -13.14 -7.03
C ILE A 43 11.86 -13.42 -5.80
N TRP A 44 12.97 -14.15 -5.98
CA TRP A 44 13.89 -14.44 -4.88
C TRP A 44 14.58 -13.18 -4.37
N GLN A 45 14.96 -12.26 -5.26
CA GLN A 45 15.50 -10.95 -4.89
C GLN A 45 14.48 -10.12 -4.11
N LEU A 46 13.23 -10.06 -4.59
CA LEU A 46 12.14 -9.36 -3.87
C LEU A 46 11.86 -9.96 -2.49
N ASN A 47 11.93 -11.28 -2.35
CA ASN A 47 11.79 -11.94 -1.05
C ASN A 47 12.93 -11.54 -0.11
N ALA A 48 14.18 -11.50 -0.60
CA ALA A 48 15.31 -11.04 0.20
C ALA A 48 15.15 -9.57 0.62
N GLU A 49 14.72 -8.68 -0.28
CA GLU A 49 14.43 -7.27 0.03
C GLU A 49 13.32 -7.13 1.09
N ARG A 50 12.27 -7.95 0.99
CA ARG A 50 11.19 -7.99 1.98
C ARG A 50 11.70 -8.38 3.36
N GLU A 51 12.48 -9.44 3.48
CA GLU A 51 13.01 -9.88 4.77
C GLU A 51 13.98 -8.84 5.37
N LEU A 52 14.78 -8.16 4.54
CA LEU A 52 15.60 -7.05 4.99
C LEU A 52 14.76 -5.87 5.50
N TYR A 53 13.64 -5.57 4.86
CA TYR A 53 12.71 -4.54 5.32
C TYR A 53 12.08 -4.91 6.66
N LYS A 54 11.60 -6.16 6.82
CA LYS A 54 11.08 -6.69 8.09
C LYS A 54 12.11 -6.55 9.22
N ARG A 55 13.36 -6.91 8.95
CA ARG A 55 14.45 -6.78 9.91
C ARG A 55 14.69 -5.32 10.33
N ARG A 56 14.78 -4.38 9.38
CA ARG A 56 14.95 -2.95 9.70
C ARG A 56 13.81 -2.41 10.55
N TRP A 57 12.58 -2.83 10.26
CA TRP A 57 11.42 -2.45 11.05
C TRP A 57 11.49 -3.00 12.47
N PHE A 58 11.86 -4.28 12.62
CA PHE A 58 12.05 -4.92 13.93
C PHE A 58 13.14 -4.21 14.75
N GLU A 59 14.30 -3.94 14.14
CA GLU A 59 15.39 -3.22 14.81
C GLU A 59 14.95 -1.83 15.28
N TRP A 60 14.21 -1.08 14.44
CA TRP A 60 13.61 0.18 14.85
C TRP A 60 12.65 -0.01 16.04
N TRP A 61 11.75 -0.99 15.96
CA TRP A 61 10.77 -1.24 17.00
C TRP A 61 11.39 -1.59 18.36
N ASP A 62 12.41 -2.45 18.34
CA ASP A 62 13.15 -2.91 19.53
C ASP A 62 13.97 -1.76 20.15
N ASN A 63 14.67 -0.98 19.32
CA ASN A 63 15.46 0.18 19.76
C ASN A 63 14.60 1.24 20.48
N PHE A 64 13.35 1.41 20.07
CA PHE A 64 12.41 2.33 20.71
C PHE A 64 11.64 1.69 21.89
N GLY A 65 11.85 0.40 22.18
CA GLY A 65 11.19 -0.31 23.28
C GLY A 65 9.66 -0.34 23.14
N ILE A 66 9.15 -0.39 21.90
CA ILE A 66 7.71 -0.28 21.63
C ILE A 66 7.01 -1.58 22.07
N GLY A 67 6.01 -1.48 22.95
CA GLY A 67 5.20 -2.64 23.34
C GLY A 67 4.08 -2.96 22.35
N CYS A 68 3.42 -1.92 21.83
CA CYS A 68 2.38 -2.03 20.81
C CYS A 68 2.32 -0.75 19.95
N LEU A 69 1.77 -0.86 18.75
CA LEU A 69 1.54 0.28 17.86
C LEU A 69 0.04 0.56 17.75
N ILE A 70 -0.35 1.80 18.02
CA ILE A 70 -1.69 2.30 17.78
C ILE A 70 -1.65 3.11 16.48
N THR A 71 -2.53 2.77 15.54
CA THR A 71 -2.56 3.35 14.20
C THR A 71 -4.00 3.38 13.66
N PRO A 72 -4.37 4.35 12.81
CA PRO A 72 -5.66 4.32 12.15
C PRO A 72 -5.80 3.07 11.26
N PRO A 73 -6.98 2.40 11.27
CA PRO A 73 -7.18 1.19 10.49
C PRO A 73 -7.38 1.46 8.99
N ASN A 74 -7.89 2.64 8.64
CA ASN A 74 -8.14 3.05 7.26
C ASN A 74 -8.16 4.59 7.17
N ALA A 75 -7.87 5.12 5.98
CA ALA A 75 -7.90 6.57 5.74
C ALA A 75 -9.34 7.14 5.70
N THR A 76 -10.33 6.29 5.44
CA THR A 76 -11.71 6.70 5.20
C THR A 76 -12.69 5.82 5.99
N PRO A 77 -13.88 6.34 6.32
CA PRO A 77 -14.99 5.50 6.77
C PRO A 77 -15.43 4.54 5.64
N ALA A 78 -16.43 3.70 5.93
CA ALA A 78 -16.96 2.75 4.94
C ALA A 78 -17.32 3.47 3.63
N VAL A 79 -16.63 3.09 2.55
CA VAL A 79 -16.90 3.66 1.22
C VAL A 79 -18.23 3.13 0.68
N PRO A 80 -18.94 3.90 -0.17
CA PRO A 80 -20.15 3.43 -0.83
C PRO A 80 -19.92 2.13 -1.59
N HIS A 81 -21.00 1.41 -1.89
CA HIS A 81 -20.92 0.19 -2.68
C HIS A 81 -20.17 0.45 -4.00
N ARG A 82 -19.20 -0.42 -4.33
CA ARG A 82 -18.25 -0.29 -5.47
C ARG A 82 -17.24 0.86 -5.38
N GLY A 83 -17.24 1.65 -4.30
CA GLY A 83 -16.29 2.74 -4.09
C GLY A 83 -14.83 2.29 -4.00
N MET A 84 -14.59 1.08 -3.47
CA MET A 84 -13.24 0.51 -3.37
C MET A 84 -12.53 0.30 -4.72
N TYR A 85 -13.27 0.29 -5.84
CA TYR A 85 -12.67 0.25 -7.16
C TYR A 85 -11.69 1.42 -7.39
N ASN A 86 -11.98 2.59 -6.82
CA ASN A 86 -11.16 3.80 -6.92
C ASN A 86 -10.40 4.15 -5.62
N ALA A 87 -10.79 3.56 -4.49
CA ALA A 87 -10.27 3.89 -3.17
C ALA A 87 -9.29 2.85 -2.58
N TYR A 88 -8.78 1.90 -3.39
CA TYR A 88 -7.85 0.86 -2.91
C TYR A 88 -6.54 1.42 -2.33
N SER A 89 -6.15 2.66 -2.66
CA SER A 89 -5.00 3.34 -2.05
C SER A 89 -5.17 3.55 -0.55
N SER A 90 -6.40 3.61 -0.05
CA SER A 90 -6.70 3.73 1.39
C SER A 90 -6.26 2.48 2.19
N CYS A 91 -6.11 1.32 1.54
CA CYS A 91 -5.67 0.08 2.17
C CYS A 91 -4.21 0.08 2.64
N GLY A 92 -3.43 1.13 2.34
CA GLY A 92 -2.01 1.22 2.71
C GLY A 92 -1.74 0.97 4.20
N TYR A 93 -2.61 1.47 5.09
CA TYR A 93 -2.53 1.23 6.54
C TYR A 93 -2.53 -0.26 6.88
N THR A 94 -3.39 -1.04 6.23
CA THR A 94 -3.52 -2.48 6.47
C THR A 94 -2.46 -3.32 5.75
N PHE A 95 -2.06 -2.95 4.53
CA PHE A 95 -1.10 -3.72 3.75
C PHE A 95 0.29 -3.77 4.39
N MET A 96 0.66 -2.72 5.11
CA MET A 96 1.93 -2.68 5.85
C MET A 96 2.07 -3.86 6.82
N PHE A 97 1.00 -4.20 7.55
CA PHE A 97 1.05 -5.30 8.53
C PHE A 97 1.07 -6.68 7.88
N ASN A 98 0.47 -6.84 6.70
CA ASN A 98 0.62 -8.06 5.90
C ASN A 98 2.06 -8.23 5.37
N LEU A 99 2.71 -7.14 4.97
CA LEU A 99 4.11 -7.16 4.52
C LEU A 99 5.07 -7.49 5.67
N LEU A 100 4.82 -6.90 6.84
CA LEU A 100 5.63 -7.10 8.04
C LEU A 100 5.34 -8.43 8.74
N ASP A 101 4.21 -9.08 8.42
CA ASP A 101 3.74 -10.31 9.06
C ASP A 101 3.51 -10.12 10.57
N TYR A 102 2.90 -8.99 10.94
CA TYR A 102 2.62 -8.62 12.32
C TYR A 102 1.14 -8.85 12.66
N THR A 103 0.88 -9.26 13.90
CA THR A 103 -0.50 -9.39 14.39
C THR A 103 -1.10 -7.99 14.56
N ALA A 104 -2.28 -7.77 13.98
CA ALA A 104 -3.02 -6.52 14.08
C ALA A 104 -4.50 -6.78 14.39
N GLY A 105 -5.12 -5.85 15.11
CA GLY A 105 -6.54 -5.87 15.45
C GLY A 105 -7.16 -4.49 15.28
N VAL A 106 -8.47 -4.45 15.02
CA VAL A 106 -9.23 -3.20 14.88
C VAL A 106 -10.32 -3.17 15.94
N LEU A 107 -10.36 -2.08 16.71
CA LEU A 107 -11.39 -1.81 17.71
C LEU A 107 -12.16 -0.55 17.28
N PRO A 108 -13.50 -0.62 17.15
CA PRO A 108 -14.31 0.57 16.92
C PRO A 108 -14.27 1.49 18.15
N VAL A 109 -13.79 2.72 17.98
CA VAL A 109 -13.62 3.69 19.09
C VAL A 109 -14.56 4.90 19.00
N THR A 110 -15.15 5.18 17.84
CA THR A 110 -16.00 6.36 17.62
C THR A 110 -16.92 6.19 16.40
N HIS A 111 -17.81 7.15 16.19
CA HIS A 111 -18.64 7.33 14.99
C HIS A 111 -18.29 8.64 14.28
N VAL A 112 -18.51 8.69 12.97
CA VAL A 112 -18.33 9.90 12.15
C VAL A 112 -19.42 10.92 12.47
N ASP A 113 -19.04 12.18 12.61
CA ASP A 113 -19.95 13.30 12.92
C ASP A 113 -19.90 14.37 11.81
N LYS A 114 -21.06 14.63 11.19
CA LYS A 114 -21.17 15.58 10.07
C LYS A 114 -20.79 17.03 10.42
N THR A 115 -20.95 17.43 11.68
CA THR A 115 -20.63 18.79 12.14
C THR A 115 -19.16 18.94 12.52
N ARG A 116 -18.55 17.90 13.10
CA ARG A 116 -17.16 17.92 13.55
C ARG A 116 -16.17 17.54 12.45
N ASP A 117 -16.54 16.64 11.56
CA ASP A 117 -15.66 16.04 10.54
C ASP A 117 -15.81 16.71 9.17
N GLN A 118 -16.03 18.03 9.15
CA GLN A 118 -16.11 18.79 7.90
C GLN A 118 -14.70 19.01 7.32
N LEU A 119 -14.60 18.95 5.99
CA LEU A 119 -13.38 19.36 5.30
C LEU A 119 -13.15 20.86 5.53
N PRO A 120 -11.89 21.29 5.78
CA PRO A 120 -11.55 22.70 5.95
C PRO A 120 -11.81 23.55 4.70
#